data_AF-A0A351AT17-F1
#
_entry.id   AF-A0A351AT17-F1
#
_cell.length_a   1.000
_cell.length_b   1.000
_cell.length_c   1.000
_cell.angle_alpha   90.00
_cell.angle_beta   90.00
_cell.angle_gamma   90.00
#
_symmetry.space_group_name_H-M   'P 1'
#
loop_
_entity.id
_entity.type
_entity.pdbx_description
1 polymer ?
#
loop_
_entity_poly.entity_id
_entity_poly.type
_entity_poly.pdbx_seq_one_letter_code
_entity_poly.pdbx_strand_id
1 'polypeptide(L)' 'MAVPDWSEYILTPDAPHTPRINGAKVYGARPGSDFLYKVAATGDRPMKFSAENLPKGLKIDSETG' A
#
# COMPACT_ATOMS: atom_id res chain seq x y z
N MET A 1 -10.38 -33.11 1.86
CA MET A 1 -11.08 -32.88 0.57
C MET A 1 -10.18 -32.02 -0.30
N ALA A 2 -10.10 -32.30 -1.60
CA ALA A 2 -9.37 -31.45 -2.54
C ALA A 2 -10.17 -30.18 -2.83
N VAL A 3 -9.50 -29.03 -2.95
CA VAL A 3 -10.11 -27.77 -3.38
C VAL A 3 -10.38 -27.85 -4.89
N PRO A 4 -11.59 -27.51 -5.37
CA PRO A 4 -11.87 -27.46 -6.80
C PRO A 4 -11.07 -26.34 -7.48
N ASP A 5 -10.69 -26.56 -8.74
CA ASP A 5 -10.10 -25.52 -9.60
C ASP A 5 -11.22 -24.65 -10.19
N TRP A 6 -11.14 -23.34 -9.98
CA TRP A 6 -12.10 -22.34 -10.45
C TRP A 6 -11.48 -21.38 -11.48
N SER A 7 -10.29 -21.67 -12.00
CA SER A 7 -9.53 -20.78 -12.89
C SER A 7 -10.32 -20.30 -14.10
N GLU A 8 -11.16 -21.15 -14.70
CA GLU A 8 -12.04 -20.79 -15.84
C GLU A 8 -13.08 -19.69 -15.53
N TYR A 9 -13.39 -19.46 -14.25
CA TYR A 9 -14.36 -18.43 -13.82
C TYR A 9 -13.70 -17.13 -13.35
N ILE A 10 -12.37 -17.09 -13.23
CA ILE A 10 -11.64 -15.89 -12.79
C ILE A 10 -11.34 -15.01 -14.00
N LEU A 11 -12.15 -13.97 -14.17
CA LEU A 11 -11.99 -12.99 -15.26
C LEU A 11 -11.13 -11.78 -14.88
N THR A 12 -10.67 -11.71 -13.63
CA THR A 12 -9.81 -10.60 -13.16
C THR A 12 -8.39 -10.85 -13.65
N PRO A 13 -7.80 -9.95 -14.45
CA PRO A 13 -6.40 -10.08 -14.84
C PRO A 13 -5.48 -10.08 -13.63
N ASP A 14 -4.30 -10.68 -13.79
CA ASP A 14 -3.28 -10.64 -12.75
C ASP A 14 -2.90 -9.20 -12.39
N ALA A 15 -2.61 -9.00 -11.10
CA ALA A 15 -2.13 -7.72 -10.64
C ALA A 15 -0.77 -7.41 -11.27
N PRO A 16 -0.48 -6.14 -11.59
CA PRO A 16 0.83 -5.78 -12.10
C PRO A 16 1.91 -6.07 -11.04
N HIS A 17 3.01 -6.67 -11.48
CA HIS A 17 4.20 -6.94 -10.65
C HIS A 17 4.89 -5.65 -10.17
N THR A 18 4.67 -4.53 -10.86
CA THR A 18 5.32 -3.26 -10.54
C THR A 18 4.66 -2.54 -9.36
N PRO A 19 5.46 -1.90 -8.47
CA PRO A 19 4.94 -1.11 -7.37
C PRO A 19 4.02 0.03 -7.84
N ARG A 20 2.82 0.13 -7.25
CA ARG A 20 1.87 1.22 -7.54
C ARG A 20 1.12 1.65 -6.28
N ILE A 21 1.20 2.93 -5.95
CA ILE A 21 0.44 3.54 -4.86
C ILE A 21 -1.03 3.67 -5.28
N ASN A 22 -1.94 3.15 -4.46
CA ASN A 22 -3.38 3.17 -4.68
C ASN A 22 -4.18 3.71 -3.49
N GLY A 23 -3.50 4.24 -2.47
CA GLY A 23 -4.12 4.90 -1.33
C GLY A 23 -4.73 6.27 -1.67
N ALA A 24 -5.38 6.87 -0.67
CA ALA A 24 -5.94 8.21 -0.78
C ALA A 24 -4.84 9.25 -1.05
N LYS A 25 -5.11 10.23 -1.93
CA LYS A 25 -4.17 11.32 -2.25
C LYS A 25 -4.09 12.38 -1.15
N VAL A 26 -5.13 12.49 -0.32
CA VAL A 26 -5.25 13.48 0.75
C VAL A 26 -5.68 12.76 2.02
N TYR A 27 -4.97 13.02 3.11
CA TYR A 27 -5.27 12.52 4.44
C TYR A 27 -5.24 13.69 5.42
N GLY A 28 -6.23 13.76 6.32
CA GLY A 28 -6.35 14.82 7.32
C GLY A 28 -6.29 14.26 8.73
N ALA A 29 -5.54 14.95 9.60
CA ALA A 29 -5.50 14.70 11.03
C ALA A 29 -5.72 16.01 11.80
N ARG A 30 -6.21 15.93 13.04
CA ARG A 30 -6.39 17.11 13.90
C ARG A 30 -5.04 17.52 14.52
N PRO A 31 -4.80 18.83 14.75
CA PRO A 31 -3.63 19.27 15.50
C PRO A 31 -3.55 18.60 16.88
N GLY A 32 -2.35 18.18 17.28
CA GLY A 32 -2.10 17.52 18.56
C GLY A 32 -2.53 16.04 18.63
N SER A 33 -3.08 15.48 17.56
CA SER A 33 -3.39 14.04 17.47
C SER A 33 -2.23 13.28 16.83
N ASP A 34 -2.11 11.99 17.18
CA ASP A 34 -1.18 11.09 16.51
C ASP A 34 -1.52 10.95 15.02
N PHE A 35 -0.48 10.77 14.20
CA PHE A 35 -0.59 10.59 12.76
C PHE A 35 -0.12 9.18 12.38
N LEU A 36 -1.01 8.40 11.76
CA LEU A 36 -0.68 7.09 11.20
C LEU A 36 -1.34 6.92 9.83
N TYR A 37 -0.51 6.62 8.83
CA TYR A 37 -0.98 6.35 7.48
C TYR A 37 -0.16 5.20 6.88
N LYS A 38 -0.84 4.09 6.55
CA LYS A 38 -0.22 2.96 5.86
C LYS A 38 -0.24 3.20 4.36
N VAL A 39 0.91 3.12 3.72
CA VAL A 39 1.01 3.27 2.25
C VAL A 39 0.40 2.04 1.58
N ALA A 40 -0.82 2.20 1.06
CA ALA A 40 -1.44 1.19 0.21
C ALA A 40 -0.72 1.16 -1.15
N ALA A 41 -0.10 0.02 -1.45
CA ALA A 41 0.55 -0.25 -2.73
C ALA A 41 0.40 -1.72 -3.16
N THR A 42 0.21 -1.92 -4.46
CA THR A 42 0.33 -3.23 -5.15
C THR A 42 1.74 -3.40 -5.72
N GLY A 43 2.09 -4.61 -6.14
CA GLY A 43 3.39 -4.98 -6.69
C GLY A 43 4.03 -6.12 -5.89
N ASP A 44 5.07 -6.72 -6.46
CA ASP A 44 5.77 -7.83 -5.82
C ASP A 44 6.44 -7.37 -4.52
N ARG A 45 6.41 -8.25 -3.50
CA ARG A 45 7.10 -8.03 -2.23
C ARG A 45 8.34 -8.93 -2.15
N PRO A 46 9.43 -8.50 -1.49
CA PRO A 46 9.56 -7.27 -0.70
C PRO A 46 9.71 -5.99 -1.56
N MET A 47 9.25 -4.86 -1.04
CA MET A 47 9.42 -3.53 -1.65
C MET A 47 9.83 -2.52 -0.58
N LYS A 48 10.37 -1.37 -1.01
CA LYS A 48 10.81 -0.29 -0.11
C LYS A 48 9.98 0.97 -0.33
N PHE A 49 9.74 1.71 0.75
CA PHE A 49 9.00 2.95 0.76
C PHE A 49 9.90 4.13 1.13
N SER A 50 9.64 5.28 0.50
CA SER A 50 10.28 6.54 0.81
C SER A 50 9.30 7.69 0.58
N ALA A 51 9.55 8.81 1.25
CA ALA A 51 8.75 10.02 1.10
C ALA A 51 9.66 11.24 1.20
N GLU A 52 9.39 12.23 0.37
CA GLU A 52 10.05 13.53 0.37
C GLU A 52 9.08 14.59 0.90
N ASN A 53 9.63 15.70 1.43
CA ASN A 53 8.84 16.83 1.94
C ASN A 53 7.82 16.46 3.03
N LEU A 54 8.15 15.47 3.87
CA LEU A 54 7.30 15.14 5.02
C LEU A 54 7.22 16.33 6.00
N PRO A 55 6.02 16.64 6.53
CA PRO A 55 5.86 17.60 7.62
C PRO A 55 6.77 17.27 8.81
N LYS A 56 7.23 18.33 9.51
CA LYS A 56 8.10 18.19 10.68
C LYS A 56 7.49 17.24 11.70
N GLY A 57 8.28 16.26 12.14
CA GLY A 57 7.89 15.27 13.14
C GLY A 57 7.35 13.96 12.55
N LEU A 58 7.06 13.91 11.25
CA LEU A 58 6.66 12.68 10.58
C LEU A 58 7.86 11.92 10.01
N LYS A 59 7.74 10.60 9.94
CA LYS A 59 8.70 9.68 9.34
C LYS A 59 7.93 8.59 8.61
N ILE A 60 8.58 7.97 7.62
CA ILE A 60 8.08 6.78 6.95
C ILE A 60 8.97 5.59 7.30
N ASP A 61 8.37 4.44 7.52
CA ASP A 61 9.11 3.20 7.68
C ASP A 61 9.40 2.61 6.29
N SER A 62 10.68 2.35 5.99
CA SER A 62 11.07 1.91 4.65
C SER A 62 10.57 0.50 4.27
N GLU A 63 10.16 -0.31 5.25
CA GLU A 63 9.78 -1.71 5.06
C GLU A 63 8.26 -1.88 5.07
N THR A 64 7.57 -1.12 5.92
CA THR A 64 6.12 -1.24 6.07
C THR A 64 5.32 -0.17 5.33
N GLY A 65 5.94 0.96 5.00
CA GLY A 65 5.28 2.11 4.36
C GLY A 65 4.37 2.83 5.33
#